data_AF-G9NBG7-F1
#
_entry.id   AF-G9NBG7-F1
#
_cell.length_a   1.000
_cell.length_b   1.000
_cell.length_c   1.000
_cell.angle_alpha   90.00
_cell.angle_beta   90.00
_cell.angle_gamma   90.00
#
_symmetry.space_group_name_H-M   'P 1'
#
loop_
_entity.id
_entity.type
_entity.pdbx_description
1 polymer ?
#
loop_
_entity_poly.entity_id
_entity_poly.type
_entity_poly.pdbx_seq_one_letter_code
_entity_poly.pdbx_strand_id
1 'polypeptide(L)'
;MEAFDGLVKFYPEYALHLRNESFLTGHPLDRFPTTENILKGTLIDSNDGSGILPYPSILNLYGNGCRSYPTNEINCTAVCADERDLFVDWQTQWNCLTLSNMAINKPYPHNYNNSNNAGDTARILNQLGVTNLTAFDSIGVLKRYIACANETWFPSWDSYLPEWEALVETSQHLNLHELGVAFSHICDEGIFQISSDIAGPGILCSYMMSFAIVLYAWMCFRILHIASSIDWFARLTRYQGKIYSFITFHRSRLATRIDYSTCTLIAEMQEAQCFFSFAVQVGLMTINIHGPDGLGSSLWRDFILNRSLMKALTNIATFPILLNQILLYKLHLDSFYSLSLCTVVMAMSYATYAVSFIRGISPSTMYLTSMTIEYGACGSGPDLRSLCSFGQIEDTGLHHSRALMDMCLATLIIIWARKLWREFAGTLWLRN
;
A
#
# COMPACT_ATOMS: atom_id res chain seq x y z
N MET A 1 -19.86 22.44 -13.16
CA MET A 1 -19.56 21.29 -14.02
C MET A 1 -20.10 21.64 -15.39
N GLU A 2 -19.26 22.12 -16.30
CA GLU A 2 -19.62 22.13 -17.71
C GLU A 2 -19.00 20.87 -18.29
N ALA A 3 -19.81 19.80 -18.37
CA ALA A 3 -19.44 18.66 -19.20
C ALA A 3 -19.60 19.14 -20.64
N PHE A 4 -18.48 19.38 -21.32
CA PHE A 4 -18.53 19.61 -22.75
C PHE A 4 -18.97 18.31 -23.42
N ASP A 5 -20.03 18.36 -24.22
CA ASP A 5 -20.58 17.23 -24.99
C ASP A 5 -19.65 16.83 -26.17
N GLY A 6 -18.35 17.05 -26.04
CA GLY A 6 -17.32 16.76 -27.04
C GLY A 6 -16.55 15.46 -26.78
N LEU A 7 -15.72 15.07 -27.75
CA LEU A 7 -14.76 13.95 -27.67
C LEU A 7 -13.69 14.13 -26.57
N VAL A 8 -13.63 15.30 -25.94
CA VAL A 8 -12.66 15.67 -24.91
C VAL A 8 -13.41 16.11 -23.65
N LYS A 9 -13.12 15.49 -22.50
CA LYS A 9 -13.57 15.97 -21.20
C LYS A 9 -12.45 16.73 -20.52
N PHE A 10 -12.78 17.95 -20.07
CA PHE A 10 -11.87 18.80 -19.31
C PHE A 10 -12.16 18.69 -17.83
N TYR A 11 -11.15 18.32 -17.04
CA TYR A 11 -11.28 18.19 -15.59
C TYR A 11 -10.69 19.41 -14.87
N PRO A 12 -11.46 20.08 -13.99
CA PRO A 12 -10.94 21.14 -13.14
C PRO A 12 -10.01 20.61 -12.05
N GLU A 13 -9.26 21.52 -11.43
CA GLU A 13 -8.04 21.37 -10.61
C GLU A 13 -8.01 20.24 -9.55
N TYR A 14 -9.15 19.68 -9.14
CA TYR A 14 -9.31 18.79 -7.99
C TYR A 14 -9.89 17.40 -8.32
N ALA A 15 -10.22 17.11 -9.58
CA ALA A 15 -10.89 15.87 -9.95
C ALA A 15 -9.88 14.79 -10.42
N LEU A 16 -9.58 13.80 -9.57
CA LEU A 16 -8.80 12.61 -9.93
C LEU A 16 -9.71 11.58 -10.63
N HIS A 17 -9.74 11.62 -11.98
CA HIS A 17 -10.45 10.64 -12.80
C HIS A 17 -9.51 10.00 -13.82
N LEU A 18 -8.58 9.18 -13.32
CA LEU A 18 -7.60 8.47 -14.14
C LEU A 18 -8.18 7.26 -14.89
N ARG A 19 -9.39 6.81 -14.52
CA ARG A 19 -10.15 5.76 -15.23
C ARG A 19 -11.65 6.08 -15.28
N ASN A 20 -12.31 5.52 -16.29
CA ASN A 20 -13.77 5.49 -16.41
C ASN A 20 -14.37 4.86 -15.14
N GLU A 21 -15.53 5.36 -14.67
CA GLU A 21 -16.11 4.95 -13.38
C GLU A 21 -16.38 3.44 -13.27
N SER A 22 -16.45 2.74 -14.40
CA SER A 22 -16.57 1.28 -14.52
C SER A 22 -15.35 0.49 -14.02
N PHE A 23 -14.16 1.10 -13.94
CA PHE A 23 -12.94 0.48 -13.39
C PHE A 23 -12.59 0.94 -11.97
N LEU A 24 -13.37 1.87 -11.39
CA LEU A 24 -13.17 2.40 -10.02
C LEU A 24 -13.63 1.44 -8.91
N THR A 25 -13.97 0.21 -9.26
CA THR A 25 -14.21 -0.89 -8.30
C THR A 25 -12.92 -1.45 -7.69
N GLY A 26 -11.75 -1.01 -8.19
CA GLY A 26 -10.41 -1.38 -7.70
C GLY A 26 -9.93 -0.67 -6.44
N HIS A 27 -8.71 -1.03 -6.01
CA HIS A 27 -8.05 -0.60 -4.79
C HIS A 27 -7.86 0.94 -4.78
N PRO A 28 -7.90 1.64 -3.63
CA PRO A 28 -7.68 3.10 -3.58
C PRO A 28 -6.34 3.55 -4.17
N LEU A 29 -5.37 2.65 -4.32
CA LEU A 29 -4.10 2.91 -5.02
C LEU A 29 -4.26 3.05 -6.54
N ASP A 30 -5.28 2.43 -7.13
CA ASP A 30 -5.57 2.51 -8.57
C ASP A 30 -6.04 3.90 -9.00
N ARG A 31 -6.30 4.79 -8.03
CA ARG A 31 -6.67 6.19 -8.24
C ARG A 31 -5.48 7.13 -8.28
N PHE A 32 -4.25 6.66 -8.04
CA PHE A 32 -3.07 7.52 -8.11
C PHE A 32 -2.50 7.58 -9.53
N PRO A 33 -1.94 8.73 -9.95
CA PRO A 33 -1.33 8.90 -11.27
C PRO A 33 0.07 8.29 -11.29
N THR A 34 0.11 6.97 -11.17
CA THR A 34 1.33 6.17 -11.32
C THR A 34 1.75 6.14 -12.78
N THR A 35 3.03 5.89 -13.05
CA THR A 35 3.57 5.76 -14.41
C THR A 35 2.77 4.74 -15.22
N GLU A 36 2.50 3.58 -14.64
CA GLU A 36 1.69 2.53 -15.26
C GLU A 36 0.27 3.01 -15.58
N ASN A 37 -0.38 3.74 -14.68
CA ASN A 37 -1.74 4.26 -14.91
C ASN A 37 -1.78 5.37 -15.95
N ILE A 38 -0.76 6.25 -15.98
CA ILE A 38 -0.64 7.29 -17.00
C ILE A 38 -0.41 6.65 -18.37
N LEU A 39 0.53 5.71 -18.49
CA LEU A 39 0.82 5.01 -19.75
C LEU A 39 -0.36 4.15 -20.21
N LYS A 40 -0.99 3.39 -19.30
CA LYS A 40 -2.20 2.62 -19.62
C LYS A 40 -3.32 3.54 -20.07
N GLY A 41 -3.60 4.61 -19.32
CA GLY A 41 -4.68 5.54 -19.62
C GLY A 41 -4.48 6.36 -20.90
N THR A 42 -3.24 6.57 -21.34
CA THR A 42 -2.92 7.43 -22.49
C THR A 42 -2.46 6.69 -23.74
N LEU A 43 -1.81 5.52 -23.61
CA LEU A 43 -1.20 4.77 -24.72
C LEU A 43 -1.80 3.37 -24.96
N ILE A 44 -2.24 2.67 -23.91
CA ILE A 44 -2.66 1.24 -24.01
C ILE A 44 -4.19 1.08 -24.04
N ASP A 45 -4.86 1.55 -22.99
CA ASP A 45 -6.28 1.35 -22.68
C ASP A 45 -7.12 2.57 -23.09
N SER A 46 -6.75 3.27 -24.17
CA SER A 46 -7.47 4.46 -24.63
C SER A 46 -8.96 4.23 -24.93
N ASN A 47 -9.44 2.98 -24.99
CA ASN A 47 -10.66 2.47 -24.36
C ASN A 47 -10.99 1.06 -24.87
N ASP A 48 -11.32 0.21 -23.90
CA ASP A 48 -11.96 -1.12 -23.95
C ASP A 48 -11.25 -2.29 -24.66
N GLY A 49 -10.96 -3.31 -23.85
CA GLY A 49 -10.55 -4.67 -24.25
C GLY A 49 -11.58 -5.48 -25.04
N SER A 50 -12.43 -4.82 -25.83
CA SER A 50 -13.14 -5.42 -26.95
C SER A 50 -12.49 -4.88 -28.21
N GLY A 51 -11.80 -5.73 -28.96
CA GLY A 51 -11.00 -5.36 -30.12
C GLY A 51 -11.60 -4.20 -30.92
N ILE A 52 -10.84 -3.12 -31.03
CA ILE A 52 -11.05 -1.99 -31.94
C ILE A 52 -12.53 -1.61 -32.06
N LEU A 53 -13.07 -0.94 -31.03
CA LEU A 53 -14.19 -0.03 -31.32
C LEU A 53 -13.66 1.11 -32.20
N PRO A 54 -14.37 1.53 -33.27
CA PRO A 54 -13.78 2.34 -34.32
C PRO A 54 -13.66 3.84 -33.98
N TYR A 55 -13.88 4.24 -32.72
CA TYR A 55 -13.90 5.66 -32.31
C TYR A 55 -13.42 5.83 -30.87
N PRO A 56 -12.55 6.83 -30.57
CA PRO A 56 -12.02 7.06 -29.23
C PRO A 56 -13.13 7.53 -28.30
N SER A 57 -13.37 6.80 -27.23
CA SER A 57 -14.18 7.25 -26.11
C SER A 57 -13.37 8.31 -25.36
N ILE A 58 -13.91 9.53 -25.31
CA ILE A 58 -13.63 10.62 -24.36
C ILE A 58 -12.17 10.70 -23.87
N LEU A 59 -11.37 11.56 -24.51
CA LEU A 59 -10.03 11.90 -24.04
C LEU A 59 -10.12 12.87 -22.86
N ASN A 60 -9.52 12.49 -21.72
CA ASN A 60 -9.51 13.29 -20.51
C ASN A 60 -8.29 14.22 -20.54
N LEU A 61 -8.49 15.54 -20.43
CA LEU A 61 -7.42 16.53 -20.27
C LEU A 61 -7.59 17.28 -18.96
N TYR A 62 -6.48 17.63 -18.33
CA TYR A 62 -6.46 18.30 -17.02
C TYR A 62 -6.07 19.77 -17.16
N GLY A 63 -6.84 20.66 -16.54
CA GLY A 63 -6.62 22.11 -16.65
C GLY A 63 -5.36 22.66 -16.00
N ASN A 64 -4.73 21.89 -15.12
CA ASN A 64 -3.48 22.28 -14.45
C ASN A 64 -2.22 21.73 -15.12
N GLY A 65 -2.38 20.80 -16.06
CA GLY A 65 -1.25 20.31 -16.84
C GLY A 65 -0.74 21.38 -17.81
N CYS A 66 0.54 21.30 -18.16
CA CYS A 66 1.22 22.20 -19.10
C CYS A 66 1.38 23.65 -18.63
N ARG A 67 1.40 23.91 -17.33
CA ARG A 67 1.81 25.22 -16.82
C ARG A 67 3.32 25.37 -16.94
N SER A 68 3.78 26.37 -17.68
CA SER A 68 5.21 26.66 -17.80
C SER A 68 5.71 27.38 -16.55
N TYR A 69 6.86 26.95 -16.04
CA TYR A 69 7.55 27.62 -14.94
C TYR A 69 8.60 28.58 -15.52
N PRO A 70 8.66 29.88 -15.13
CA PRO A 70 8.00 30.53 -13.99
C PRO A 70 6.74 31.37 -14.33
N THR A 71 6.34 31.48 -15.60
CA THR A 71 5.27 32.39 -16.04
C THR A 71 3.88 31.97 -15.58
N ASN A 72 3.70 30.70 -15.19
CA ASN A 72 2.43 30.08 -14.80
C ASN A 72 1.36 30.17 -15.91
N GLU A 73 1.79 30.40 -17.15
CA GLU A 73 0.94 30.37 -18.34
C GLU A 73 0.82 28.93 -18.85
N ILE A 74 -0.37 28.57 -19.34
CA ILE A 74 -0.63 27.23 -19.88
C ILE A 74 -0.18 27.21 -21.34
N ASN A 75 0.83 26.40 -21.66
CA ASN A 75 1.32 26.21 -23.01
C ASN A 75 1.89 24.79 -23.17
N CYS A 76 1.05 23.84 -23.58
CA CYS A 76 1.47 22.45 -23.80
C CYS A 76 2.49 22.31 -24.93
N THR A 77 2.47 23.14 -25.97
CA THR A 77 3.44 23.01 -27.06
C THR A 77 4.86 23.34 -26.59
N ALA A 78 5.02 24.37 -25.74
CA ALA A 78 6.32 24.69 -25.16
C ALA A 78 6.71 23.69 -24.06
N VAL A 79 5.78 23.41 -23.12
CA VAL A 79 6.06 22.55 -21.97
C VAL A 79 6.38 21.12 -22.36
N CYS A 80 5.64 20.53 -23.31
CA CYS A 80 5.94 19.17 -23.76
C CYS A 80 7.23 19.08 -24.61
N ALA A 81 7.75 20.21 -25.09
CA ALA A 81 9.00 20.27 -25.84
C ALA A 81 10.25 20.40 -24.94
N ASP A 82 10.08 20.74 -23.65
CA ASP A 82 11.16 20.84 -22.68
C ASP A 82 11.07 19.68 -21.67
N GLU A 83 12.15 18.91 -21.54
CA GLU A 83 12.26 17.81 -20.56
C GLU A 83 12.10 18.33 -19.12
N ARG A 84 12.54 19.56 -18.85
CA ARG A 84 12.50 20.17 -17.51
C ARG A 84 11.09 20.48 -17.03
N ASP A 85 10.19 20.80 -17.94
CA ASP A 85 8.79 21.13 -17.60
C ASP A 85 7.87 19.92 -17.77
N LEU A 86 8.20 19.00 -18.68
CA LEU A 86 7.40 17.81 -19.00
C LEU A 86 7.17 16.90 -17.79
N PHE A 87 8.22 16.62 -17.01
CA PHE A 87 8.18 15.63 -15.94
C PHE A 87 7.82 16.20 -14.56
N VAL A 88 7.64 17.51 -14.42
CA VAL A 88 7.41 18.20 -13.12
C VAL A 88 6.14 17.74 -12.43
N ASP A 89 5.06 17.53 -13.19
CA ASP A 89 3.77 17.17 -12.63
C ASP A 89 3.05 16.11 -13.49
N TRP A 90 2.26 15.28 -12.83
CA TRP A 90 1.53 14.19 -13.45
C TRP A 90 0.48 14.66 -14.46
N GLN A 91 -0.09 15.85 -14.27
CA GLN A 91 -1.12 16.41 -15.15
C GLN A 91 -0.47 16.87 -16.47
N THR A 92 0.75 17.41 -16.39
CA THR A 92 1.56 17.75 -17.56
C THR A 92 1.93 16.49 -18.33
N GLN A 93 2.46 15.47 -17.64
CA GLN A 93 2.78 14.17 -18.24
C GLN A 93 1.58 13.55 -18.96
N TRP A 94 0.42 13.51 -18.29
CA TRP A 94 -0.83 13.00 -18.85
C TRP A 94 -1.24 13.78 -20.11
N ASN A 95 -1.27 15.12 -20.03
CA ASN A 95 -1.66 15.96 -21.16
C ASN A 95 -0.70 15.78 -22.35
N CYS A 96 0.62 15.74 -22.13
CA CYS A 96 1.62 15.60 -23.19
C CYS A 96 1.54 14.24 -23.91
N LEU A 97 1.32 13.14 -23.17
CA LEU A 97 1.12 11.81 -23.76
C LEU A 97 -0.23 11.72 -24.49
N THR A 98 -1.29 12.26 -23.89
CA THR A 98 -2.62 12.30 -24.52
C THR A 98 -2.58 13.08 -25.84
N LEU A 99 -1.96 14.27 -25.85
CA LEU A 99 -1.80 15.10 -27.06
C LEU A 99 -0.91 14.41 -28.11
N SER A 100 0.13 13.68 -27.69
CA SER A 100 0.98 12.90 -28.59
C SER A 100 0.19 11.79 -29.28
N ASN A 101 -0.60 11.03 -28.52
CA ASN A 101 -1.50 10.00 -29.05
C ASN A 101 -2.49 10.60 -30.06
N MET A 102 -3.14 11.72 -29.70
CA MET A 102 -4.06 12.45 -30.59
C MET A 102 -3.40 12.89 -31.91
N ALA A 103 -2.14 13.33 -31.88
CA ALA A 103 -1.43 13.83 -33.05
C ALA A 103 -0.95 12.72 -34.01
N ILE A 104 -0.60 11.55 -33.47
CA ILE A 104 -0.08 10.39 -34.24
C ILE A 104 -1.21 9.67 -34.99
N ASN A 105 -2.36 9.48 -34.35
CA ASN A 105 -3.47 8.69 -34.89
C ASN A 105 -4.35 9.43 -35.94
N LYS A 106 -3.77 10.13 -36.93
CA LYS A 106 -4.53 10.89 -37.96
C LYS A 106 -5.47 9.99 -38.81
N PRO A 107 -6.72 10.39 -39.15
CA PRO A 107 -7.55 11.45 -38.56
C PRO A 107 -8.93 10.96 -38.08
N TYR A 108 -9.35 11.58 -36.98
CA TYR A 108 -10.74 11.77 -36.56
C TYR A 108 -11.77 11.75 -37.71
N PRO A 109 -12.72 10.81 -37.72
CA PRO A 109 -13.89 10.86 -38.59
C PRO A 109 -14.96 11.78 -38.02
N HIS A 110 -14.58 12.99 -37.59
CA HIS A 110 -15.50 14.11 -37.55
C HIS A 110 -14.76 15.32 -38.09
N ASN A 111 -15.16 15.70 -39.29
CA ASN A 111 -14.95 17.02 -39.84
C ASN A 111 -15.03 18.03 -38.69
N TYR A 112 -13.96 18.79 -38.42
CA TYR A 112 -14.00 19.93 -37.49
C TYR A 112 -15.12 20.93 -37.85
N ASN A 113 -15.71 20.78 -39.05
CA ASN A 113 -16.90 21.47 -39.54
C ASN A 113 -18.25 20.98 -38.99
N ASN A 114 -18.34 19.89 -38.21
CA ASN A 114 -19.61 19.53 -37.57
C ASN A 114 -19.75 20.36 -36.29
N SER A 115 -20.50 21.45 -36.43
CA SER A 115 -20.57 22.64 -35.58
C SER A 115 -20.91 22.43 -34.11
N ASN A 116 -21.28 21.22 -33.69
CA ASN A 116 -21.85 21.02 -32.36
C ASN A 116 -20.80 20.62 -31.31
N ASN A 117 -19.73 19.89 -31.70
CA ASN A 117 -18.73 19.36 -30.75
C ASN A 117 -17.28 19.74 -31.10
N ALA A 118 -17.01 20.11 -32.35
CA ALA A 118 -15.67 20.48 -32.81
C ALA A 118 -15.22 21.87 -32.30
N GLY A 119 -16.18 22.76 -32.06
CA GLY A 119 -15.93 24.08 -31.46
C GLY A 119 -15.38 23.95 -30.04
N ASP A 120 -15.87 22.97 -29.28
CA ASP A 120 -15.45 22.75 -27.89
C ASP A 120 -14.04 22.13 -27.81
N THR A 121 -13.72 21.14 -28.65
CA THR A 121 -12.36 20.57 -28.70
C THR A 121 -11.32 21.59 -29.17
N ALA A 122 -11.60 22.36 -30.24
CA ALA A 122 -10.68 23.40 -30.72
C ALA A 122 -10.49 24.51 -29.69
N ARG A 123 -11.55 24.86 -28.94
CA ARG A 123 -11.48 25.82 -27.84
C ARG A 123 -10.63 25.31 -26.68
N ILE A 124 -10.77 24.04 -26.30
CA ILE A 124 -9.95 23.41 -25.24
C ILE A 124 -8.49 23.32 -25.67
N LEU A 125 -8.19 22.91 -26.91
CA LEU A 125 -6.82 22.86 -27.43
C LEU A 125 -6.18 24.25 -27.46
N ASN A 126 -6.92 25.28 -27.88
CA ASN A 126 -6.44 26.66 -27.83
C ASN A 126 -6.21 27.15 -26.38
N GLN A 127 -7.04 26.75 -25.42
CA GLN A 127 -6.82 27.05 -24.00
C GLN A 127 -5.56 26.37 -23.43
N LEU A 128 -5.16 25.24 -24.00
CA LEU A 128 -3.93 24.53 -23.67
C LEU A 128 -2.70 25.01 -24.46
N GLY A 129 -2.85 26.05 -25.29
CA GLY A 129 -1.77 26.57 -26.14
C GLY A 129 -1.45 25.72 -27.37
N VAL A 130 -2.28 24.72 -27.71
CA VAL A 130 -2.12 23.85 -28.88
C VAL A 130 -2.96 24.39 -30.04
N THR A 131 -2.35 25.21 -30.89
CA THR A 131 -3.05 25.84 -32.02
C THR A 131 -3.26 24.88 -33.21
N ASN A 132 -2.34 23.93 -33.39
CA ASN A 132 -2.43 22.93 -34.45
C ASN A 132 -1.89 21.58 -33.97
N LEU A 133 -2.81 20.63 -33.75
CA LEU A 133 -2.49 19.27 -33.33
C LEU A 133 -1.59 18.53 -34.34
N THR A 134 -1.69 18.86 -35.64
CA THR A 134 -0.87 18.21 -36.67
C THR A 134 0.59 18.68 -36.69
N ALA A 135 0.86 19.83 -36.05
CA ALA A 135 2.19 20.40 -35.89
C ALA A 135 2.77 20.15 -34.48
N PHE A 136 2.04 19.44 -33.62
CA PHE A 136 2.51 19.06 -32.30
C PHE A 136 3.63 18.01 -32.43
N ASP A 137 4.73 18.20 -31.71
CA ASP A 137 5.90 17.32 -31.73
C ASP A 137 5.67 16.03 -30.92
N SER A 138 4.75 15.19 -31.39
CA SER A 138 4.38 13.94 -30.72
C SER A 138 5.51 12.92 -30.67
N ILE A 139 6.31 12.83 -31.74
CA ILE A 139 7.48 11.94 -31.79
C ILE A 139 8.54 12.40 -30.79
N GLY A 140 8.81 13.71 -30.70
CA GLY A 140 9.76 14.24 -29.74
C GLY A 140 9.32 14.01 -28.30
N VAL A 141 8.04 14.15 -27.97
CA VAL A 141 7.54 13.82 -26.62
C VAL A 141 7.83 12.36 -26.28
N LEU A 142 7.52 11.43 -27.18
CA LEU A 142 7.79 10.00 -26.94
C LEU A 142 9.29 9.71 -26.82
N LYS A 143 10.14 10.36 -27.62
CA LYS A 143 11.61 10.26 -27.50
C LYS A 143 12.12 10.71 -26.13
N ARG A 144 11.55 11.77 -25.56
CA ARG A 144 11.90 12.25 -24.21
C ARG A 144 11.50 11.25 -23.12
N TYR A 145 10.33 10.61 -23.26
CA TYR A 145 9.93 9.50 -22.38
C TYR A 145 10.89 8.31 -22.47
N ILE A 146 11.36 7.97 -23.68
CA ILE A 146 12.37 6.92 -23.88
C ILE A 146 13.70 7.34 -23.26
N ALA A 147 14.15 8.58 -23.45
CA ALA A 147 15.40 9.08 -22.88
C ALA A 147 15.38 9.04 -21.35
N CYS A 148 14.29 9.50 -20.73
CA CYS A 148 14.10 9.42 -19.29
C CYS A 148 14.05 7.96 -18.80
N ALA A 149 13.36 7.07 -19.53
CA ALA A 149 13.37 5.63 -19.22
C ALA A 149 14.78 5.01 -19.29
N ASN A 150 15.57 5.38 -20.31
CA ASN A 150 16.90 4.84 -20.56
C ASN A 150 17.89 5.22 -19.46
N GLU A 151 17.87 6.47 -18.98
CA GLU A 151 18.77 6.90 -17.89
C GLU A 151 18.48 6.17 -16.56
N THR A 152 17.28 5.64 -16.41
CA THR A 152 16.81 4.92 -15.20
C THR A 152 16.99 3.40 -15.31
N TRP A 153 17.52 2.92 -16.43
CA TRP A 153 17.67 1.51 -16.78
C TRP A 153 18.92 0.86 -16.14
N PHE A 154 18.80 -0.39 -15.66
CA PHE A 154 19.95 -1.17 -15.15
C PHE A 154 20.48 -2.15 -16.21
N PRO A 155 21.80 -2.43 -16.24
CA PRO A 155 22.45 -3.26 -17.26
C PRO A 155 22.09 -4.76 -17.25
N SER A 156 21.23 -5.26 -16.36
CA SER A 156 20.82 -6.67 -16.36
C SER A 156 19.68 -6.99 -17.36
N TRP A 157 19.19 -5.98 -18.10
CA TRP A 157 18.02 -6.05 -18.98
C TRP A 157 18.37 -5.76 -20.46
N ASP A 158 19.57 -6.18 -20.91
CA ASP A 158 20.13 -5.91 -22.25
C ASP A 158 19.24 -6.34 -23.45
N SER A 159 18.14 -7.06 -23.25
CA SER A 159 17.35 -7.65 -24.34
C SER A 159 16.23 -6.77 -24.91
N TYR A 160 15.77 -5.72 -24.23
CA TYR A 160 14.55 -4.97 -24.65
C TYR A 160 14.80 -3.54 -25.14
N LEU A 161 15.88 -2.91 -24.71
CA LEU A 161 16.17 -1.51 -24.99
C LEU A 161 16.45 -1.18 -26.47
N PRO A 162 17.20 -2.01 -27.24
CA PRO A 162 17.47 -1.73 -28.66
C PRO A 162 16.22 -1.76 -29.54
N GLU A 163 15.13 -2.38 -29.07
CA GLU A 163 13.88 -2.53 -29.81
C GLU A 163 13.03 -1.24 -29.75
N TRP A 164 13.18 -0.43 -28.69
CA TRP A 164 12.31 0.74 -28.44
C TRP A 164 12.73 1.98 -29.23
N GLU A 165 14.04 2.24 -29.33
CA GLU A 165 14.57 3.33 -30.17
C GLU A 165 14.24 3.05 -31.65
N ALA A 166 14.36 1.79 -32.09
CA ALA A 166 13.99 1.35 -33.43
C ALA A 166 12.48 1.52 -33.71
N LEU A 167 11.61 1.25 -32.73
CA LEU A 167 10.16 1.45 -32.85
C LEU A 167 9.78 2.92 -33.12
N VAL A 168 10.48 3.88 -32.49
CA VAL A 168 10.21 5.31 -32.68
C VAL A 168 10.89 5.91 -33.92
N GLU A 169 12.03 5.36 -34.35
CA GLU A 169 12.71 5.80 -35.58
C GLU A 169 11.96 5.37 -36.86
N THR A 170 11.22 4.26 -36.81
CA THR A 170 10.44 3.74 -37.95
C THR A 170 9.09 4.46 -38.07
N SER A 171 9.15 5.77 -38.26
CA SER A 171 8.06 6.77 -38.23
C SER A 171 6.81 6.52 -39.08
N GLN A 172 6.80 5.52 -39.99
CA GLN A 172 5.69 5.30 -40.91
C GLN A 172 4.49 4.57 -40.29
N HIS A 173 4.68 3.77 -39.23
CA HIS A 173 3.60 3.02 -38.58
C HIS A 173 3.88 2.78 -37.09
N LEU A 174 4.04 3.86 -36.30
CA LEU A 174 4.24 3.72 -34.86
C LEU A 174 2.99 3.10 -34.20
N ASN A 175 3.13 1.90 -33.65
CA ASN A 175 2.08 1.24 -32.87
C ASN A 175 2.14 1.70 -31.41
N LEU A 176 1.31 2.69 -31.07
CA LEU A 176 1.25 3.27 -29.71
C LEU A 176 0.89 2.25 -28.63
N HIS A 177 0.11 1.22 -28.98
CA HIS A 177 -0.25 0.16 -28.03
C HIS A 177 0.97 -0.67 -27.65
N GLU A 178 1.77 -1.08 -28.64
CA GLU A 178 3.02 -1.83 -28.43
C GLU A 178 4.04 -1.02 -27.65
N LEU A 179 4.18 0.27 -27.96
CA LEU A 179 5.02 1.19 -27.19
C LEU A 179 4.54 1.36 -25.75
N GLY A 180 3.22 1.46 -25.53
CA GLY A 180 2.65 1.53 -24.20
C GLY A 180 2.88 0.25 -23.38
N VAL A 181 2.72 -0.93 -24.00
CA VAL A 181 3.03 -2.23 -23.37
C VAL A 181 4.51 -2.33 -23.03
N ALA A 182 5.40 -1.92 -23.94
CA ALA A 182 6.82 -1.84 -23.69
C ALA A 182 7.15 -0.96 -22.47
N PHE A 183 6.58 0.25 -22.41
CA PHE A 183 6.75 1.12 -21.24
C PHE A 183 6.18 0.53 -19.95
N SER A 184 5.12 -0.29 -20.01
CA SER A 184 4.57 -0.92 -18.81
C SER A 184 5.55 -1.88 -18.12
N HIS A 185 6.47 -2.49 -18.88
CA HIS A 185 7.53 -3.35 -18.34
C HIS A 185 8.57 -2.60 -17.50
N ILE A 186 8.66 -1.25 -17.58
CA ILE A 186 9.50 -0.45 -16.68
C ILE A 186 9.14 -0.68 -15.21
N CYS A 187 7.88 -1.04 -14.95
CA CYS A 187 7.38 -1.26 -13.60
C CYS A 187 7.49 -2.71 -13.09
N ASP A 188 7.84 -3.68 -13.95
CA ASP A 188 7.69 -5.11 -13.63
C ASP A 188 8.74 -5.63 -12.64
N GLU A 189 9.97 -5.14 -12.64
CA GLU A 189 10.97 -5.56 -11.65
C GLU A 189 11.83 -4.40 -11.14
N GLY A 190 11.68 -4.14 -9.85
CA GLY A 190 12.60 -3.26 -9.14
C GLY A 190 13.01 -3.90 -7.82
N ILE A 191 14.30 -3.81 -7.51
CA ILE A 191 14.80 -4.16 -6.18
C ILE A 191 14.21 -3.15 -5.20
N PHE A 192 13.44 -3.64 -4.25
CA PHE A 192 12.82 -2.83 -3.19
C PHE A 192 13.83 -2.53 -2.10
N GLN A 193 13.76 -1.33 -1.53
CA GLN A 193 14.51 -1.00 -0.32
C GLN A 193 13.54 -0.85 0.85
N ILE A 194 13.51 -1.89 1.69
CA ILE A 194 12.89 -1.81 3.00
C ILE A 194 13.84 -1.04 3.90
N SER A 195 13.34 0.02 4.53
CA SER A 195 14.14 0.75 5.51
C SER A 195 14.48 -0.16 6.68
N SER A 196 15.78 -0.32 6.96
CA SER A 196 16.26 -1.08 8.11
C SER A 196 15.76 -0.54 9.45
N ASP A 197 15.31 0.71 9.47
CA ASP A 197 14.83 1.39 10.68
C ASP A 197 13.38 0.99 11.02
N ILE A 198 12.63 0.47 10.04
CA ILE A 198 11.23 0.03 10.21
C ILE A 198 11.17 -1.47 10.51
N ALA A 199 11.83 -2.25 9.66
CA ALA A 199 11.83 -3.70 9.74
C ALA A 199 13.25 -4.25 9.82
N GLY A 200 14.04 -3.65 10.72
CA GLY A 200 15.33 -4.20 11.07
C GLY A 200 15.18 -5.68 11.45
N PRO A 201 16.14 -6.54 11.09
CA PRO A 201 16.05 -7.98 11.31
C PRO A 201 15.77 -8.32 12.78
N GLY A 202 16.28 -7.50 13.72
CA GLY A 202 16.00 -7.64 15.15
C GLY A 202 14.52 -7.51 15.53
N ILE A 203 13.78 -6.54 14.95
CA ILE A 203 12.36 -6.35 15.24
C ILE A 203 11.55 -7.55 14.71
N LEU A 204 11.82 -7.96 13.48
CA LEU A 204 11.13 -9.09 12.86
C LEU A 204 11.39 -10.40 13.63
N CYS A 205 12.65 -10.69 13.96
CA CYS A 205 13.02 -11.84 14.77
C CYS A 205 12.35 -11.81 16.15
N SER A 206 12.27 -10.64 16.79
CA SER A 206 11.63 -10.48 18.10
C SER A 206 10.14 -10.80 18.07
N TYR A 207 9.42 -10.34 17.04
CA TYR A 207 8.00 -10.68 16.87
C TYR A 207 7.79 -12.16 16.54
N MET A 208 8.61 -12.75 15.67
CA MET A 208 8.57 -14.18 15.38
C MET A 208 8.83 -15.04 16.62
N MET A 209 9.83 -14.66 17.43
CA MET A 209 10.16 -15.36 18.67
C MET A 209 9.04 -15.21 19.71
N SER A 210 8.48 -14.00 19.86
CA SER A 210 7.34 -13.74 20.75
C SER A 210 6.14 -14.61 20.40
N PHE A 211 5.81 -14.70 19.11
CA PHE A 211 4.74 -15.56 18.62
C PHE A 211 5.02 -17.05 18.88
N ALA A 212 6.25 -17.52 18.61
CA ALA A 212 6.64 -18.90 18.84
C ALA A 212 6.55 -19.29 20.33
N ILE A 213 6.99 -18.41 21.24
CA ILE A 213 6.94 -18.67 22.69
C ILE A 213 5.49 -18.71 23.19
N VAL A 214 4.64 -17.80 22.72
CA VAL A 214 3.22 -17.77 23.09
C VAL A 214 2.49 -19.00 22.56
N LEU A 215 2.80 -19.45 21.33
CA LEU A 215 2.28 -20.71 20.79
C LEU A 215 2.77 -21.93 21.59
N TYR A 216 4.05 -21.94 21.97
CA TYR A 216 4.61 -23.00 22.80
C TYR A 216 3.88 -23.09 24.15
N ALA A 217 3.71 -21.95 24.84
CA ALA A 217 2.98 -21.87 26.09
C ALA A 217 1.52 -22.33 25.95
N TRP A 218 0.85 -21.93 24.87
CA TRP A 218 -0.50 -22.38 24.55
C TRP A 218 -0.57 -23.89 24.31
N MET A 219 0.37 -24.46 23.56
CA MET A 219 0.47 -25.91 23.33
C MET A 219 0.69 -26.67 24.63
N CYS A 220 1.63 -26.22 25.49
CA CYS A 220 1.86 -26.81 26.81
C CYS A 220 0.58 -26.82 27.65
N PHE A 221 -0.14 -25.70 27.69
CA PHE A 221 -1.42 -25.60 28.40
C PHE A 221 -2.46 -26.59 27.85
N ARG A 222 -2.58 -26.71 26.52
CA ARG A 222 -3.54 -27.62 25.88
C ARG A 222 -3.19 -29.09 26.16
N ILE A 223 -1.92 -29.46 26.10
CA ILE A 223 -1.45 -30.82 26.39
C ILE A 223 -1.73 -31.17 27.86
N LEU A 224 -1.45 -30.26 28.80
CA LEU A 224 -1.73 -30.46 30.22
C LEU A 224 -3.24 -30.62 30.48
N HIS A 225 -4.08 -29.82 29.84
CA HIS A 225 -5.53 -29.92 29.96
C HIS A 225 -6.10 -31.24 29.38
N ILE A 226 -5.57 -31.70 28.23
CA ILE A 226 -5.95 -32.99 27.66
C ILE A 226 -5.49 -34.13 28.59
N ALA A 227 -4.27 -34.05 29.11
CA ALA A 227 -3.73 -35.01 30.06
C ALA A 227 -4.60 -35.11 31.32
N SER A 228 -5.02 -33.99 31.90
CA SER A 228 -5.91 -33.99 33.07
C SER A 228 -7.29 -34.57 32.76
N SER A 229 -7.81 -34.33 31.55
CA SER A 229 -9.08 -34.92 31.10
C SER A 229 -8.98 -36.44 30.96
N ILE A 230 -7.90 -36.95 30.37
CA ILE A 230 -7.66 -38.39 30.22
C ILE A 230 -7.48 -39.04 31.60
N ASP A 231 -6.76 -38.40 32.53
CA ASP A 231 -6.59 -38.91 33.90
C ASP A 231 -7.91 -38.90 34.70
N TRP A 232 -8.83 -37.98 34.40
CA TRP A 232 -10.19 -38.03 34.95
C TRP A 232 -10.98 -39.22 34.41
N PHE A 233 -10.93 -39.47 33.09
CA PHE A 233 -11.57 -40.64 32.47
C PHE A 233 -10.98 -41.97 32.96
N ALA A 234 -9.66 -42.07 33.09
CA ALA A 234 -8.97 -43.26 33.57
C ALA A 234 -9.26 -43.57 35.05
N ARG A 235 -9.45 -42.52 35.88
CA ARG A 235 -9.96 -42.67 37.26
C ARG A 235 -11.40 -43.18 37.28
N LEU A 236 -12.23 -42.75 36.34
CA LEU A 236 -13.61 -43.22 36.18
C LEU A 236 -13.67 -44.71 35.76
N THR A 237 -12.71 -45.18 34.96
CA THR A 237 -12.71 -46.55 34.39
C THR A 237 -12.04 -47.61 35.27
N ARG A 238 -11.78 -47.34 36.56
CA ARG A 238 -11.31 -48.33 37.57
C ARG A 238 -9.99 -49.06 37.22
N TYR A 239 -9.11 -48.47 36.41
CA TYR A 239 -7.76 -49.00 36.17
C TYR A 239 -6.83 -48.70 37.36
N GLN A 240 -6.92 -49.48 38.45
CA GLN A 240 -6.09 -49.34 39.65
C GLN A 240 -4.89 -50.31 39.67
N GLY A 241 -3.82 -50.00 38.95
CA GLY A 241 -2.55 -50.73 39.00
C GLY A 241 -1.42 -49.95 39.70
N LYS A 242 -0.50 -50.65 40.39
CA LYS A 242 0.72 -50.06 41.00
C LYS A 242 1.60 -49.28 40.01
N ILE A 243 1.68 -49.75 38.76
CA ILE A 243 2.42 -49.08 37.68
C ILE A 243 1.75 -47.75 37.29
N TYR A 244 0.41 -47.71 37.29
CA TYR A 244 -0.35 -46.50 37.01
C TYR A 244 -0.10 -45.43 38.08
N SER A 245 0.00 -45.81 39.36
CA SER A 245 0.32 -44.92 40.48
C SER A 245 1.71 -44.28 40.39
N PHE A 246 2.73 -45.02 39.97
CA PHE A 246 4.10 -44.49 39.82
C PHE A 246 4.21 -43.53 38.63
N ILE A 247 3.58 -43.88 37.50
CA ILE A 247 3.52 -43.02 36.31
C ILE A 247 2.72 -41.74 36.59
N THR A 248 1.57 -41.84 37.27
CA THR A 248 0.78 -40.65 37.64
C THR A 248 1.51 -39.76 38.65
N PHE A 249 2.32 -40.30 39.57
CA PHE A 249 3.10 -39.50 40.51
C PHE A 249 4.24 -38.71 39.85
N HIS A 250 5.03 -39.35 38.99
CA HIS A 250 6.09 -38.63 38.24
C HIS A 250 5.48 -37.65 37.23
N ARG A 251 4.36 -38.01 36.60
CA ARG A 251 3.59 -37.13 35.71
C ARG A 251 3.02 -35.94 36.46
N SER A 252 2.49 -36.10 37.68
CA SER A 252 1.92 -34.99 38.46
C SER A 252 3.00 -34.02 38.94
N ARG A 253 4.18 -34.51 39.33
CA ARG A 253 5.32 -33.67 39.74
C ARG A 253 5.94 -32.91 38.55
N LEU A 254 6.01 -33.54 37.38
CA LEU A 254 6.47 -32.87 36.16
C LEU A 254 5.42 -31.86 35.66
N ALA A 255 4.14 -32.24 35.67
CA ALA A 255 3.04 -31.36 35.29
C ALA A 255 2.96 -30.12 36.17
N THR A 256 3.06 -30.25 37.50
CA THR A 256 3.05 -29.11 38.44
C THR A 256 4.26 -28.19 38.25
N ARG A 257 5.45 -28.74 37.98
CA ARG A 257 6.64 -27.92 37.68
C ARG A 257 6.52 -27.18 36.35
N ILE A 258 6.04 -27.86 35.30
CA ILE A 258 5.80 -27.25 34.00
C ILE A 258 4.73 -26.17 34.12
N ASP A 259 3.65 -26.44 34.86
CA ASP A 259 2.55 -25.49 35.07
C ASP A 259 3.03 -24.22 35.78
N TYR A 260 3.72 -24.35 36.91
CA TYR A 260 4.27 -23.19 37.64
C TYR A 260 5.29 -22.40 36.81
N SER A 261 6.21 -23.09 36.13
CA SER A 261 7.22 -22.45 35.28
C SER A 261 6.59 -21.75 34.08
N THR A 262 5.56 -22.34 33.47
CA THR A 262 4.87 -21.78 32.31
C THR A 262 4.04 -20.57 32.73
N CYS A 263 3.36 -20.63 33.87
CA CYS A 263 2.62 -19.51 34.44
C CYS A 263 3.50 -18.27 34.69
N THR A 264 4.66 -18.48 35.31
CA THR A 264 5.61 -17.39 35.58
C THR A 264 6.18 -16.82 34.29
N LEU A 265 6.56 -17.70 33.35
CA LEU A 265 7.07 -17.29 32.04
C LEU A 265 6.04 -16.47 31.24
N ILE A 266 4.76 -16.88 31.23
CA ILE A 266 3.68 -16.17 30.53
C ILE A 266 3.49 -14.76 31.10
N ALA A 267 3.50 -14.61 32.44
CA ALA A 267 3.30 -13.32 33.09
C ALA A 267 4.44 -12.34 32.80
N GLU A 268 5.69 -12.78 33.00
CA GLU A 268 6.88 -11.98 32.71
C GLU A 268 6.98 -11.65 31.20
N MET A 269 6.65 -12.62 30.34
CA MET A 269 6.63 -12.42 28.90
C MET A 269 5.56 -11.40 28.48
N GLN A 270 4.38 -11.39 29.11
CA GLN A 270 3.34 -10.42 28.79
C GLN A 270 3.81 -8.99 29.02
N GLU A 271 4.47 -8.77 30.15
CA GLU A 271 5.03 -7.46 30.51
C GLU A 271 6.11 -7.04 29.51
N ALA A 272 7.08 -7.92 29.24
CA ALA A 272 8.15 -7.67 28.28
C ALA A 272 7.63 -7.37 26.86
N GLN A 273 6.65 -8.16 26.38
CA GLN A 273 6.04 -7.96 25.06
C GLN A 273 5.28 -6.64 24.97
N CYS A 274 4.57 -6.25 26.04
CA CYS A 274 3.86 -4.98 26.07
C CYS A 274 4.82 -3.79 25.97
N PHE A 275 5.91 -3.79 26.75
CA PHE A 275 6.90 -2.71 26.70
C PHE A 275 7.65 -2.66 25.37
N PHE A 276 8.05 -3.82 24.84
CA PHE A 276 8.70 -3.90 23.54
C PHE A 276 7.80 -3.36 22.43
N SER A 277 6.55 -3.83 22.38
CA SER A 277 5.59 -3.40 21.37
C SER A 277 5.23 -1.92 21.49
N PHE A 278 5.10 -1.40 22.72
CA PHE A 278 4.93 0.03 22.97
C PHE A 278 6.08 0.86 22.40
N ALA A 279 7.33 0.47 22.67
CA ALA A 279 8.51 1.17 22.18
C ALA A 279 8.57 1.17 20.64
N VAL A 280 8.29 0.03 20.01
CA VAL A 280 8.23 -0.06 18.54
C VAL A 280 7.14 0.85 17.98
N GLN A 281 5.94 0.86 18.56
CA GLN A 281 4.83 1.70 18.09
C GLN A 281 5.14 3.20 18.22
N VAL A 282 5.81 3.63 19.30
CA VAL A 282 6.29 5.01 19.45
C VAL A 282 7.31 5.34 18.35
N GLY A 283 8.23 4.43 18.06
CA GLY A 283 9.20 4.58 16.95
C GLY A 283 8.50 4.73 15.60
N LEU A 284 7.56 3.84 15.28
CA LEU A 284 6.78 3.88 14.04
C LEU A 284 5.94 5.17 13.92
N MET A 285 5.38 5.66 15.03
CA MET A 285 4.64 6.92 15.05
C MET A 285 5.56 8.12 14.81
N THR A 286 6.76 8.10 15.39
CA THR A 286 7.77 9.16 15.22
C THR A 286 8.26 9.22 13.77
N ILE A 287 8.54 8.07 13.15
CA ILE A 287 8.91 7.97 11.74
C ILE A 287 7.81 8.54 10.84
N ASN A 288 6.55 8.21 11.11
CA ASN A 288 5.41 8.75 10.35
C ASN A 288 5.29 10.28 10.42
N ILE A 289 5.65 10.89 11.57
CA ILE A 289 5.61 12.35 11.73
C ILE A 289 6.67 13.04 10.86
N HIS A 290 7.85 12.42 10.72
CA HIS A 290 8.94 12.95 9.89
C HIS A 290 8.74 12.66 8.39
N GLY A 291 7.69 11.92 8.02
CA GLY A 291 7.33 11.71 6.63
C GLY A 291 8.38 10.92 5.83
N PRO A 292 8.65 11.29 4.57
CA PRO A 292 9.60 10.58 3.68
C PRO A 292 11.02 10.53 4.23
N ASP A 293 11.48 11.65 4.81
CA ASP A 293 12.82 11.78 5.38
C ASP A 293 13.02 10.84 6.58
N GLY A 294 11.97 10.65 7.39
CA GLY A 294 11.98 9.72 8.52
C GLY A 294 11.98 8.25 8.12
N LEU A 295 11.53 7.93 6.91
CA LEU A 295 11.47 6.56 6.38
C LEU A 295 12.76 6.19 5.63
N GLY A 296 13.63 7.15 5.33
CA GLY A 296 14.82 6.94 4.50
C GLY A 296 14.47 6.47 3.08
N SER A 297 13.24 6.71 2.62
CA SER A 297 12.75 6.29 1.31
C SER A 297 12.94 7.42 0.30
N SER A 298 13.86 7.24 -0.65
CA SER A 298 14.04 8.17 -1.79
C SER A 298 12.98 7.96 -2.87
N LEU A 299 12.33 6.79 -2.92
CA LEU A 299 11.31 6.45 -3.92
C LEU A 299 9.92 6.36 -3.27
N TRP A 300 8.91 6.86 -4.00
CA TRP A 300 7.49 6.73 -3.63
C TRP A 300 7.06 5.26 -3.42
N ARG A 301 7.60 4.37 -4.25
CA ARG A 301 7.44 2.92 -4.11
C ARG A 301 7.91 2.40 -2.75
N ASP A 302 9.10 2.80 -2.31
CA ASP A 302 9.64 2.39 -1.01
C ASP A 302 8.83 3.01 0.14
N PHE A 303 8.36 4.24 -0.01
CA PHE A 303 7.47 4.89 0.95
C PHE A 303 6.16 4.11 1.17
N ILE A 304 5.48 3.70 0.09
CA ILE A 304 4.26 2.87 0.20
C ILE A 304 4.58 1.52 0.86
N LEU A 305 5.66 0.86 0.41
CA LEU A 305 6.02 -0.46 0.89
C LEU A 305 6.35 -0.44 2.38
N ASN A 306 7.12 0.56 2.80
CA ASN A 306 7.44 0.80 4.21
C ASN A 306 6.17 1.03 5.04
N ARG A 307 5.22 1.84 4.57
CA ARG A 307 3.92 2.01 5.27
C ARG A 307 3.08 0.74 5.32
N SER A 308 3.06 -0.05 4.25
CA SER A 308 2.38 -1.35 4.23
C SER A 308 3.00 -2.31 5.25
N LEU A 309 4.33 -2.33 5.33
CA LEU A 309 5.08 -3.12 6.29
C LEU A 309 4.82 -2.66 7.73
N MET A 310 4.74 -1.35 7.99
CA MET A 310 4.34 -0.81 9.29
C MET A 310 2.96 -1.32 9.71
N LYS A 311 1.97 -1.29 8.81
CA LYS A 311 0.64 -1.87 9.08
C LYS A 311 0.75 -3.36 9.41
N ALA A 312 1.49 -4.13 8.61
CA ALA A 312 1.66 -5.56 8.85
C ALA A 312 2.32 -5.85 10.21
N LEU A 313 3.39 -5.14 10.55
CA LEU A 313 4.10 -5.24 11.83
C LEU A 313 3.18 -4.93 13.01
N THR A 314 2.35 -3.88 12.92
CA THR A 314 1.38 -3.57 13.99
C THR A 314 0.37 -4.71 14.21
N ASN A 315 -0.09 -5.38 13.15
CA ASN A 315 -1.01 -6.53 13.29
C ASN A 315 -0.31 -7.77 13.86
N ILE A 316 0.92 -8.05 13.41
CA ILE A 316 1.70 -9.18 13.91
C ILE A 316 2.01 -9.00 15.40
N ALA A 317 2.24 -7.76 15.84
CA ALA A 317 2.52 -7.44 17.24
C ALA A 317 1.32 -7.61 18.17
N THR A 318 0.10 -7.26 17.74
CA THR A 318 -1.10 -7.28 18.60
C THR A 318 -1.61 -8.68 18.90
N PHE A 319 -1.50 -9.60 17.94
CA PHE A 319 -2.01 -10.96 18.09
C PHE A 319 -1.38 -11.78 19.24
N PRO A 320 -0.04 -11.92 19.37
CA PRO A 320 0.56 -12.67 20.46
C PRO A 320 0.28 -12.04 21.83
N ILE A 321 0.25 -10.70 21.92
CA ILE A 321 -0.05 -9.97 23.16
C ILE A 321 -1.47 -10.31 23.65
N LEU A 322 -2.45 -10.29 22.73
CA LEU A 322 -3.82 -10.65 23.05
C LEU A 322 -3.95 -12.14 23.40
N LEU A 323 -3.30 -13.02 22.65
CA LEU A 323 -3.35 -14.47 22.91
C LEU A 323 -2.75 -14.81 24.28
N ASN A 324 -1.65 -14.15 24.64
CA ASN A 324 -1.03 -14.31 25.94
C ASN A 324 -1.88 -13.71 27.07
N GLN A 325 -2.57 -12.58 26.84
CA GLN A 325 -3.56 -12.03 27.78
C GLN A 325 -4.77 -12.97 27.98
N ILE A 326 -5.24 -13.65 26.93
CA ILE A 326 -6.28 -14.68 27.04
C ILE A 326 -5.78 -15.88 27.85
N LEU A 327 -4.51 -16.25 27.69
CA LEU A 327 -3.90 -17.34 28.44
C LEU A 327 -3.80 -17.00 29.93
N LEU A 328 -3.35 -15.79 30.27
CA LEU A 328 -3.35 -15.27 31.65
C LEU A 328 -4.74 -15.27 32.27
N TYR A 329 -5.76 -14.85 31.51
CA TYR A 329 -7.16 -14.90 31.95
C TYR A 329 -7.62 -16.33 32.25
N LYS A 330 -7.27 -17.31 31.40
CA LYS A 330 -7.62 -18.72 31.63
C LYS A 330 -6.86 -19.35 32.80
N LEU A 331 -5.66 -18.87 33.08
CA LEU A 331 -4.84 -19.32 34.21
C LEU A 331 -5.22 -18.63 35.53
N HIS A 332 -6.20 -17.72 35.54
CA HIS A 332 -6.55 -16.90 36.70
C HIS A 332 -5.38 -16.07 37.26
N LEU A 333 -4.39 -15.79 36.41
CA LEU A 333 -3.26 -14.90 36.68
C LEU A 333 -3.50 -13.50 36.10
N ASP A 334 -4.75 -13.19 35.78
CA ASP A 334 -5.10 -11.90 35.23
C ASP A 334 -4.96 -10.82 36.31
N SER A 335 -3.90 -10.03 36.24
CA SER A 335 -3.74 -8.80 37.02
C SER A 335 -4.42 -7.62 36.32
N PHE A 336 -4.89 -6.62 37.07
CA PHE A 336 -5.32 -5.35 36.50
C PHE A 336 -4.17 -4.61 35.81
N TYR A 337 -2.95 -4.77 36.32
CA TYR A 337 -1.73 -4.18 35.74
C TYR A 337 -1.48 -4.69 34.33
N SER A 338 -1.37 -6.01 34.15
CA SER A 338 -1.17 -6.65 32.84
C SER A 338 -2.27 -6.31 31.84
N LEU A 339 -3.52 -6.29 32.29
CA LEU A 339 -4.65 -5.94 31.41
C LEU A 339 -4.61 -4.45 30.99
N SER A 340 -4.19 -3.56 31.89
CA SER A 340 -4.02 -2.12 31.61
C SER A 340 -2.87 -1.88 30.64
N LEU A 341 -1.73 -2.55 30.82
CA LEU A 341 -0.61 -2.51 29.86
C LEU A 341 -1.08 -2.97 28.47
N CYS A 342 -1.76 -4.12 28.41
CA CYS A 342 -2.32 -4.62 27.15
C CYS A 342 -3.26 -3.60 26.49
N THR A 343 -4.11 -2.88 27.24
CA THR A 343 -4.95 -1.83 26.65
C THR A 343 -4.20 -0.66 26.10
N VAL A 344 -3.18 -0.17 26.82
CA VAL A 344 -2.38 0.97 26.36
C VAL A 344 -1.68 0.61 25.05
N VAL A 345 -1.08 -0.58 24.99
CA VAL A 345 -0.41 -1.07 23.78
C VAL A 345 -1.40 -1.28 22.64
N MET A 346 -2.59 -1.82 22.89
CA MET A 346 -3.62 -1.99 21.86
C MET A 346 -4.13 -0.64 21.33
N ALA A 347 -4.31 0.35 22.21
CA ALA A 347 -4.70 1.71 21.81
C ALA A 347 -3.62 2.37 20.95
N MET A 348 -2.35 2.26 21.34
CA MET A 348 -1.22 2.75 20.54
C MET A 348 -1.10 2.01 19.20
N SER A 349 -1.42 0.71 19.17
CA SER A 349 -1.37 -0.09 17.94
C SER A 349 -2.43 0.37 16.97
N TYR A 350 -3.64 0.67 17.48
CA TYR A 350 -4.73 1.21 16.69
C TYR A 350 -4.40 2.62 16.16
N ALA A 351 -3.81 3.48 16.99
CA ALA A 351 -3.37 4.80 16.58
C ALA A 351 -2.30 4.71 15.47
N THR A 352 -1.29 3.85 15.65
CA THR A 352 -0.22 3.61 14.67
C THR A 352 -0.79 3.05 13.37
N TYR A 353 -1.73 2.11 13.44
CA TYR A 353 -2.43 1.57 12.28
C TYR A 353 -3.21 2.65 11.52
N ALA A 354 -3.93 3.52 12.24
CA ALA A 354 -4.70 4.60 11.65
C ALA A 354 -3.81 5.63 10.94
N VAL A 355 -2.67 5.99 11.52
CA VAL A 355 -1.69 6.92 10.93
C VAL A 355 -0.97 6.29 9.73
N SER A 356 -0.74 4.98 9.78
CA SER A 356 -0.12 4.24 8.66
C SER A 356 -1.07 4.07 7.47
N PHE A 357 -2.36 4.37 7.62
CA PHE A 357 -3.33 4.30 6.53
C PHE A 357 -3.05 5.40 5.49
N ILE A 358 -3.00 5.00 4.22
CA ILE A 358 -2.82 5.88 3.04
C ILE A 358 -4.14 6.61 2.77
N ARG A 359 -4.62 7.44 3.72
CA ARG A 359 -5.78 8.32 3.53
C ARG A 359 -5.30 9.76 3.51
N GLY A 360 -5.62 10.48 2.45
CA GLY A 360 -5.32 11.91 2.32
C GLY A 360 -3.96 12.26 1.74
N ILE A 361 -3.21 11.28 1.19
CA ILE A 361 -2.01 11.61 0.41
C ILE A 361 -2.47 12.18 -0.93
N SER A 362 -2.05 13.41 -1.22
CA SER A 362 -2.31 14.06 -2.51
C SER A 362 -1.37 13.53 -3.60
N PRO A 363 -1.77 13.51 -4.87
CA PRO A 363 -0.87 13.15 -5.98
C PRO A 363 0.39 14.03 -6.06
N SER A 364 0.27 15.31 -5.71
CA SER A 364 1.40 16.24 -5.67
C SER A 364 2.43 15.85 -4.61
N THR A 365 1.98 15.39 -3.43
CA THR A 365 2.90 14.85 -2.42
C THR A 365 3.62 13.59 -2.91
N MET A 366 2.96 12.73 -3.70
CA MET A 366 3.63 11.59 -4.33
C MET A 366 4.77 12.04 -5.26
N TYR A 367 4.50 13.00 -6.15
CA TYR A 367 5.50 13.51 -7.09
C TYR A 367 6.65 14.22 -6.39
N LEU A 368 6.37 15.02 -5.36
CA LEU A 368 7.39 15.69 -4.55
C LEU A 368 8.31 14.70 -3.84
N THR A 369 7.76 13.59 -3.32
CA THR A 369 8.57 12.56 -2.65
C THR A 369 9.47 11.76 -3.57
N SER A 370 9.15 11.71 -4.87
CA SER A 370 9.94 11.02 -5.88
C SER A 370 10.99 11.90 -6.58
N MET A 371 11.03 13.21 -6.30
CA MET A 371 12.00 14.16 -6.89
C MET A 371 13.40 14.11 -6.25
N THR A 372 13.70 13.14 -5.37
CA THR A 372 14.94 13.12 -4.59
C THR A 372 16.19 12.71 -5.38
N ILE A 373 16.01 12.14 -6.58
CA ILE A 373 17.09 11.72 -7.47
C ILE A 373 16.95 12.48 -8.79
N GLU A 374 17.94 13.33 -9.09
CA GLU A 374 17.96 14.10 -10.34
C GLU A 374 18.54 13.26 -11.47
N TYR A 375 17.71 12.98 -12.48
CA TYR A 375 18.12 12.41 -13.77
C TYR A 375 18.09 13.52 -14.83
N GLY A 376 19.15 13.60 -15.63
CA GLY A 376 19.32 14.68 -16.61
C GLY A 376 18.24 14.68 -17.69
N ALA A 377 17.89 13.51 -18.21
CA ALA A 377 16.91 13.27 -19.26
C ALA A 377 15.45 13.32 -18.75
N CYS A 378 15.24 13.22 -17.43
CA CYS A 378 13.93 13.47 -16.81
C CYS A 378 13.79 14.92 -16.32
N GLY A 379 14.76 15.80 -16.64
CA GLY A 379 14.65 17.24 -16.42
C GLY A 379 14.45 17.65 -14.96
N SER A 380 15.08 16.95 -14.00
CA SER A 380 14.89 17.10 -12.53
C SER A 380 13.53 16.68 -11.97
N GLY A 381 12.63 16.17 -12.81
CA GLY A 381 11.41 15.50 -12.37
C GLY A 381 11.69 14.08 -11.85
N PRO A 382 10.70 13.45 -11.19
CA PRO A 382 10.81 12.05 -10.78
C PRO A 382 10.98 11.14 -11.99
N ASP A 383 11.80 10.11 -11.85
CA ASP A 383 11.93 9.07 -12.85
C ASP A 383 10.63 8.27 -13.01
N LEU A 384 10.46 7.69 -14.20
CA LEU A 384 9.29 6.88 -14.51
C LEU A 384 9.16 5.66 -13.57
N ARG A 385 10.25 5.12 -13.04
CA ARG A 385 10.21 3.94 -12.16
C ARG A 385 9.84 4.28 -10.72
N SER A 386 10.24 5.42 -10.18
CA SER A 386 9.85 5.81 -8.81
C SER A 386 8.34 5.96 -8.63
N LEU A 387 7.62 6.26 -9.71
CA LEU A 387 6.16 6.46 -9.74
C LEU A 387 5.37 5.20 -10.14
N CYS A 388 5.99 4.02 -10.24
CA CYS A 388 5.29 2.77 -10.57
C CYS A 388 4.25 2.34 -9.50
N SER A 389 3.17 1.71 -9.95
CA SER A 389 2.06 1.26 -9.10
C SER A 389 2.38 -0.01 -8.31
N PHE A 390 1.61 -0.25 -7.25
CA PHE A 390 1.67 -1.46 -6.45
C PHE A 390 0.33 -2.24 -6.48
N GLY A 391 0.16 -3.14 -7.45
CA GLY A 391 -1.03 -4.00 -7.54
C GLY A 391 -1.02 -5.24 -6.64
N GLN A 392 0.15 -5.82 -6.31
CA GLN A 392 0.23 -7.22 -5.86
C GLN A 392 0.40 -7.49 -4.34
N ILE A 393 0.79 -6.52 -3.51
CA ILE A 393 1.16 -6.74 -2.09
C ILE A 393 0.01 -6.33 -1.16
N GLU A 394 -0.88 -5.41 -1.59
CA GLU A 394 -2.04 -5.06 -0.76
C GLU A 394 -3.20 -6.06 -0.90
N ASP A 395 -3.32 -6.71 -2.06
CA ASP A 395 -4.46 -7.60 -2.37
C ASP A 395 -4.36 -8.99 -1.70
N THR A 396 -3.17 -9.45 -1.33
CA THR A 396 -2.98 -10.81 -0.81
C THR A 396 -3.04 -10.94 0.73
N GLY A 397 -3.22 -9.84 1.48
CA GLY A 397 -3.32 -9.96 2.94
C GLY A 397 -3.76 -8.73 3.75
N LEU A 398 -3.84 -7.53 3.16
CA LEU A 398 -4.05 -6.30 3.93
C LEU A 398 -5.53 -5.93 4.15
N HIS A 399 -6.47 -6.37 3.30
CA HIS A 399 -7.90 -6.12 3.52
C HIS A 399 -8.45 -6.78 4.81
N HIS A 400 -7.84 -7.89 5.25
CA HIS A 400 -8.21 -8.55 6.52
C HIS A 400 -7.60 -7.86 7.77
N SER A 401 -6.63 -6.95 7.60
CA SER A 401 -5.94 -6.31 8.74
C SER A 401 -6.89 -5.55 9.67
N ARG A 402 -7.85 -4.82 9.11
CA ARG A 402 -8.79 -4.03 9.89
C ARG A 402 -9.73 -4.91 10.71
N ALA A 403 -10.30 -5.93 10.06
CA ALA A 403 -11.16 -6.90 10.73
C ALA A 403 -10.42 -7.62 11.87
N LEU A 404 -9.13 -7.95 11.67
CA LEU A 404 -8.29 -8.53 12.72
C LEU A 404 -8.10 -7.59 13.91
N MET A 405 -7.80 -6.31 13.67
CA MET A 405 -7.67 -5.31 14.74
C MET A 405 -9.00 -5.09 15.48
N ASP A 406 -10.11 -5.03 14.76
CA ASP A 406 -11.45 -4.89 15.35
C ASP A 406 -11.82 -6.12 16.20
N MET A 407 -11.48 -7.33 15.74
CA MET A 407 -11.64 -8.56 16.54
C MET A 407 -10.77 -8.54 17.80
N CYS A 408 -9.52 -8.05 17.70
CA CYS A 408 -8.63 -7.92 18.86
C CYS A 408 -9.15 -6.91 19.89
N LEU A 409 -9.75 -5.81 19.42
CA LEU A 409 -10.36 -4.81 20.30
C LEU A 409 -11.64 -5.35 20.97
N ALA A 410 -12.51 -6.03 20.21
CA ALA A 410 -13.72 -6.64 20.75
C ALA A 410 -13.42 -7.69 21.83
N THR A 411 -12.41 -8.54 21.60
CA THR A 411 -11.98 -9.54 22.58
C THR A 411 -11.41 -8.91 23.84
N LEU A 412 -10.64 -7.82 23.72
CA LEU A 412 -10.13 -7.07 24.88
C LEU A 412 -11.27 -6.46 25.71
N ILE A 413 -12.29 -5.90 25.06
CA ILE A 413 -13.50 -5.38 25.73
C ILE A 413 -14.22 -6.49 26.49
N ILE A 414 -14.35 -7.68 25.91
CA ILE A 414 -14.98 -8.83 26.57
C ILE A 414 -14.18 -9.24 27.82
N ILE A 415 -12.85 -9.25 27.75
CA ILE A 415 -11.98 -9.57 28.90
C ILE A 415 -12.18 -8.54 30.02
N TRP A 416 -12.22 -7.25 29.69
CA TRP A 416 -12.51 -6.18 30.65
C TRP A 416 -13.88 -6.32 31.30
N ALA A 417 -14.93 -6.51 30.49
CA ALA A 417 -16.30 -6.66 30.97
C ALA A 417 -16.40 -7.84 31.96
N ARG A 418 -15.78 -8.98 31.65
CA ARG A 418 -15.76 -10.15 32.54
C ARG A 418 -14.97 -9.90 33.83
N LYS A 419 -13.87 -9.17 33.77
CA LYS A 419 -13.07 -8.84 34.95
C LYS A 419 -13.80 -7.90 35.88
N LEU A 420 -14.35 -6.80 35.35
CA LEU A 420 -15.16 -5.85 36.11
C LEU A 420 -16.39 -6.51 36.72
N TRP A 421 -17.06 -7.40 35.98
CA TRP A 421 -18.20 -8.15 36.50
C TRP A 421 -17.84 -9.03 37.70
N ARG A 422 -16.68 -9.72 37.67
CA ARG A 422 -16.23 -10.56 38.79
C ARG A 422 -16.00 -9.73 40.06
N GLU A 423 -15.37 -8.57 39.95
CA GLU A 423 -15.15 -7.67 41.10
C GLU A 423 -16.47 -7.05 41.61
N PHE A 424 -17.34 -6.62 40.70
CA PHE A 424 -18.63 -6.04 41.05
C PHE A 424 -19.56 -7.06 41.73
N ALA A 425 -19.61 -8.29 41.21
CA ALA A 425 -20.36 -9.38 41.83
C ALA A 425 -19.77 -9.78 43.20
N GLY A 426 -18.44 -9.81 43.33
CA GLY A 426 -17.77 -10.10 44.60
C GLY A 426 -18.02 -9.04 45.68
N THR A 427 -18.03 -7.76 45.29
CA THR A 427 -18.33 -6.65 46.21
C THR A 427 -19.81 -6.56 46.60
N LEU A 428 -20.74 -6.93 45.71
CA LEU A 428 -22.16 -7.06 46.02
C LEU A 428 -22.44 -8.23 46.98
N TRP A 429 -21.72 -9.35 46.84
CA TRP A 429 -21.83 -10.49 47.74
C TRP A 429 -21.28 -10.25 49.14
N LEU A 430 -20.32 -9.33 49.30
CA LEU A 430 -19.80 -8.92 50.61
C LEU A 430 -20.66 -7.85 51.30
N ARG A 431 -21.68 -7.31 50.61
CA ARG A 431 -22.58 -6.27 51.11
C ARG A 431 -23.95 -6.79 51.58
N ASN A 432 -24.29 -8.04 51.26
CA ASN A 432 -25.41 -8.80 51.84
C ASN A 432 -24.88 -9.84 52.82
#